data_AF-A0A2K3YTZ8-F1
#
_entry.id   AF-A0A2K3YTZ8-F1
#
_cell.length_a   1.000
_cell.length_b   1.000
_cell.length_c   1.000
_cell.angle_alpha   90.00
_cell.angle_beta   90.00
_cell.angle_gamma   90.00
#
_symmetry.space_group_name_H-M   'P 1'
#
loop_
_entity.id
_entity.type
_entity.pdbx_description
1 polymer ?
#
loop_
_entity_poly.entity_id
_entity_poly.type
_entity_poly.pdbx_seq_one_letter_code
_entity_poly.pdbx_strand_id
1 'polypeptide(L)'
;MAEASIESGQAKIQSFTNQQLFDELEKNGYQIEDVFTKEEIEFYKAEDRMRAGKTQFVDHGDGTSTLYLSSAYTKTISILGGSAATTIAALAGGAVPAGLAAMLSGMISENLQTDKGTYINFKSQKDAAGEYVLTSTGWGYQ
;
A
#
# COMPACT_ATOMS: atom_id res chain seq x y z
N MET A 1 11.38 26.12 -34.61
CA MET A 1 11.28 24.71 -34.19
C MET A 1 11.43 24.72 -32.68
N ALA A 2 10.32 24.62 -31.95
CA ALA A 2 10.38 24.46 -30.50
C ALA A 2 10.70 23.00 -30.22
N GLU A 3 11.87 22.75 -29.63
CA GLU A 3 12.22 21.46 -29.06
C GLU A 3 11.14 21.08 -28.04
N ALA A 4 10.44 19.99 -28.33
CA ALA A 4 9.60 19.33 -27.34
C ALA A 4 10.55 18.76 -26.29
N SER A 5 10.77 19.51 -25.21
CA SER A 5 11.28 18.96 -23.97
C SER A 5 10.34 17.83 -23.58
N ILE A 6 10.79 16.59 -23.78
CA ILE A 6 10.19 15.42 -23.14
C ILE A 6 10.37 15.68 -21.65
N GLU A 7 9.34 16.20 -21.00
CA GLU A 7 9.24 16.25 -19.55
C GLU A 7 9.53 14.83 -19.08
N SER A 8 10.70 14.66 -18.46
CA SER A 8 11.11 13.40 -17.85
C SER A 8 9.96 12.95 -16.97
N GLY A 9 9.35 11.80 -17.27
CA GLY A 9 8.23 11.25 -16.52
C GLY A 9 8.61 11.20 -15.03
N GLN A 10 8.16 12.20 -14.28
CA GLN A 10 8.50 12.31 -12.86
C GLN A 10 7.75 11.21 -12.13
N ALA A 11 8.48 10.42 -11.34
CA ALA A 11 7.86 9.43 -10.49
C ALA A 11 6.81 10.10 -9.60
N LYS A 12 5.55 9.66 -9.68
CA LYS A 12 4.48 10.22 -8.86
C LYS A 12 4.47 9.50 -7.53
N ILE A 13 4.84 10.22 -6.47
CA ILE A 13 4.87 9.70 -5.12
C ILE A 13 3.64 10.20 -4.36
N GLN A 14 2.77 9.28 -3.97
CA GLN A 14 1.66 9.54 -3.05
C GLN A 14 2.06 8.98 -1.70
N SER A 15 2.00 9.79 -0.64
CA SER A 15 2.34 9.35 0.72
C SER A 15 1.08 9.33 1.58
N PHE A 16 0.99 8.32 2.44
CA PHE A 16 -0.14 8.08 3.32
C PHE A 16 0.36 7.98 4.75
N THR A 17 -0.40 8.57 5.67
CA THR A 17 -0.12 8.44 7.11
C THR A 17 -0.78 7.20 7.69
N ASN A 18 -0.23 6.67 8.78
CA ASN A 18 -0.88 5.60 9.55
C ASN A 18 -2.23 6.07 10.11
N GLN A 19 -2.38 7.37 10.37
CA GLN A 19 -3.69 7.92 10.73
C GLN A 19 -4.75 7.67 9.63
N GLN A 20 -4.41 7.91 8.35
CA GLN A 20 -5.34 7.63 7.24
C GLN A 20 -5.71 6.15 7.15
N LEU A 21 -4.79 5.24 7.48
CA LEU A 21 -5.10 3.82 7.61
C LEU A 21 -6.17 3.57 8.67
N PHE A 22 -6.03 4.16 9.86
CA PHE A 22 -6.99 3.99 10.94
C PHE A 22 -8.37 4.54 10.55
N ASP A 23 -8.42 5.75 10.01
CA ASP A 23 -9.68 6.35 9.53
C ASP A 23 -10.38 5.46 8.49
N GLU A 24 -9.62 4.89 7.53
CA GLU A 24 -10.18 4.02 6.50
C GLU A 24 -10.59 2.65 7.04
N LEU A 25 -9.89 2.09 8.02
CA LEU A 25 -10.29 0.87 8.71
C LEU A 25 -11.62 1.06 9.46
N GLU A 26 -11.77 2.14 10.23
CA GLU A 26 -13.02 2.48 10.93
C GLU A 26 -14.18 2.68 9.95
N LYS A 27 -13.92 3.38 8.84
CA LYS A 27 -14.90 3.60 7.79
C LYS A 27 -15.33 2.30 7.09
N ASN A 28 -14.45 1.31 7.00
CA ASN A 28 -14.78 -0.04 6.53
C ASN A 28 -15.47 -0.90 7.59
N GLY A 29 -15.75 -0.37 8.79
CA GLY A 29 -16.45 -1.05 9.87
C GLY A 29 -15.55 -1.87 10.81
N TYR A 30 -14.23 -1.74 10.70
CA TYR A 30 -13.28 -2.40 11.61
C TYR A 30 -13.07 -1.57 12.86
N GLN A 31 -13.00 -2.23 14.01
CA GLN A 31 -12.54 -1.59 15.24
C GLN A 31 -11.02 -1.60 15.27
N ILE A 32 -10.39 -0.42 15.35
CA ILE A 32 -8.92 -0.31 15.38
C ILE A 32 -8.33 -1.08 16.55
N GLU A 33 -9.03 -1.12 17.67
CA GLU A 33 -8.63 -1.86 18.88
C GLU A 33 -8.61 -3.39 18.69
N ASP A 34 -9.26 -3.93 17.64
CA ASP A 34 -9.20 -5.35 17.28
C ASP A 34 -7.88 -5.68 16.54
N VAL A 35 -7.30 -4.69 15.85
CA VAL A 35 -6.09 -4.86 15.03
C VAL A 35 -4.85 -4.35 15.77
N PHE A 36 -4.99 -3.28 16.57
CA PHE A 36 -3.90 -2.56 17.23
C PHE A 36 -4.23 -2.29 18.69
N THR A 37 -3.23 -2.43 19.57
CA THR A 37 -3.36 -1.96 20.94
C THR A 37 -3.31 -0.43 21.00
N LYS A 38 -3.79 0.16 22.09
CA LYS A 38 -3.74 1.63 22.30
C LYS A 38 -2.31 2.17 22.21
N GLU A 39 -1.35 1.44 22.79
CA GLU A 39 0.07 1.79 22.75
C GLU A 39 0.61 1.78 21.32
N GLU A 40 0.21 0.80 20.50
CA GLU A 40 0.60 0.73 19.09
C GLU A 40 0.00 1.87 18.27
N ILE A 41 -1.27 2.20 18.50
CA ILE A 41 -1.92 3.34 17.83
C ILE A 41 -1.17 4.64 18.14
N GLU A 42 -0.81 4.87 19.41
CA GLU A 42 -0.03 6.05 19.81
C GLU A 42 1.38 6.03 19.22
N PHE A 43 2.04 4.87 19.18
CA PHE A 43 3.35 4.67 18.58
C PHE A 43 3.32 4.99 17.07
N TYR A 44 2.38 4.42 16.31
CA TYR A 44 2.26 4.65 14.87
C TYR A 44 1.87 6.10 14.52
N LYS A 45 1.04 6.74 15.36
CA LYS A 45 0.76 8.19 15.26
C LYS A 45 1.98 9.05 15.60
N ALA A 46 2.88 8.57 16.44
CA ALA A 46 4.16 9.24 16.71
C ALA A 46 5.16 9.05 15.57
N GLU A 47 5.24 7.84 14.97
CA GLU A 47 6.08 7.56 13.79
C GLU A 47 5.71 8.46 12.60
N ASP A 48 4.42 8.65 12.34
CA ASP A 48 3.93 9.59 11.32
C ASP A 48 4.53 11.00 11.49
N ARG A 49 4.58 11.48 12.75
CA ARG A 49 5.14 12.80 13.10
C ARG A 49 6.65 12.86 12.90
N MET A 50 7.35 11.74 13.08
CA MET A 50 8.80 11.63 12.88
C MET A 50 9.19 11.40 11.41
N ARG A 51 8.23 11.19 10.50
CA ARG A 51 8.43 10.78 9.10
C ARG A 51 9.18 9.44 8.95
N ALA A 52 9.28 8.66 10.02
CA ALA A 52 9.79 7.29 9.97
C ALA A 52 8.61 6.36 9.63
N GLY A 53 8.78 5.45 8.66
CA GLY A 53 7.73 4.47 8.34
C GLY A 53 6.54 5.03 7.56
N LYS A 54 6.77 5.79 6.48
CA LYS A 54 5.67 6.26 5.62
C LYS A 54 5.23 5.18 4.66
N THR A 55 3.92 4.99 4.57
CA THR A 55 3.32 4.28 3.45
C THR A 55 3.35 5.17 2.22
N GLN A 56 3.89 4.69 1.11
CA GLN A 56 4.05 5.47 -0.11
C GLN A 56 3.74 4.64 -1.34
N PHE A 57 2.92 5.16 -2.23
CA PHE A 57 2.76 4.63 -3.57
C PHE A 57 3.63 5.43 -4.52
N VAL A 58 4.62 4.76 -5.12
CA VAL A 58 5.55 5.35 -6.08
C VAL A 58 5.21 4.79 -7.45
N ASP A 59 4.65 5.62 -8.32
CA ASP A 59 4.54 5.32 -9.74
C ASP A 59 5.82 5.75 -10.45
N HIS A 60 6.53 4.82 -11.09
CA HIS A 60 7.83 5.11 -11.72
C HIS A 60 7.68 5.73 -13.12
N GLY A 61 6.45 5.85 -13.64
CA GLY A 61 6.17 6.44 -14.96
C GLY A 61 6.51 5.55 -16.16
N ASP A 62 7.03 4.34 -15.93
CA ASP A 62 7.39 3.34 -16.94
C ASP A 62 6.40 2.15 -16.99
N GLY A 63 5.26 2.29 -16.32
CA GLY A 63 4.28 1.22 -16.14
C GLY A 63 4.63 0.27 -14.99
N THR A 64 5.62 0.60 -14.16
CA THR A 64 5.84 -0.06 -12.88
C THR A 64 5.50 0.89 -11.72
N SER A 65 5.03 0.31 -10.63
CA SER A 65 4.75 1.07 -9.41
C SER A 65 5.13 0.25 -8.19
N THR A 66 5.54 0.89 -7.10
CA THR A 66 5.88 0.23 -5.84
C THR A 66 5.08 0.85 -4.71
N LEU A 67 4.37 0.01 -3.96
CA LEU A 67 3.70 0.40 -2.71
C LEU A 67 4.60 0.02 -1.54
N TYR A 68 5.18 1.02 -0.92
CA TYR A 68 5.87 0.91 0.37
C TYR A 68 4.82 1.01 1.47
N LEU A 69 4.81 0.06 2.38
CA LEU A 69 3.88 -0.06 3.50
C LEU A 69 4.67 0.04 4.80
N SER A 70 4.16 0.80 5.76
CA SER A 70 4.71 0.82 7.11
C SER A 70 4.47 -0.51 7.84
N SER A 71 5.10 -0.67 9.00
CA SER A 71 4.85 -1.78 9.92
C SER A 71 3.37 -1.85 10.35
N ALA A 72 2.70 -0.70 10.52
CA ALA A 72 1.27 -0.65 10.82
C ALA A 72 0.43 -1.33 9.73
N TYR A 73 0.70 -1.01 8.45
CA TYR A 73 0.02 -1.64 7.33
C TYR A 73 0.36 -3.13 7.21
N THR A 74 1.61 -3.50 7.46
CA THR A 74 2.05 -4.90 7.47
C THR A 74 1.31 -5.70 8.54
N LYS A 75 1.10 -5.12 9.73
CA LYS A 75 0.28 -5.71 10.79
C LYS A 75 -1.18 -5.85 10.36
N THR A 76 -1.78 -4.82 9.76
CA THR A 76 -3.14 -4.88 9.21
C THR A 76 -3.28 -6.05 8.22
N ILE A 77 -2.30 -6.24 7.33
CA ILE A 77 -2.31 -7.37 6.38
C ILE A 77 -2.20 -8.70 7.12
N SER A 78 -1.37 -8.80 8.16
CA SER A 78 -1.24 -10.02 8.96
C SER A 78 -2.53 -10.44 9.66
N ILE A 79 -3.41 -9.49 10.00
CA ILE A 79 -4.69 -9.75 10.68
C ILE A 79 -5.84 -9.94 9.68
N LEU A 80 -5.95 -9.03 8.70
CA LEU A 80 -7.09 -8.96 7.78
C LEU A 80 -6.85 -9.66 6.44
N GLY A 81 -5.59 -9.88 6.05
CA GLY A 81 -5.23 -10.54 4.80
C GLY A 81 -5.72 -9.82 3.56
N GLY A 82 -6.36 -10.57 2.67
CA GLY A 82 -7.00 -10.04 1.46
C GLY A 82 -8.05 -8.97 1.75
N SER A 83 -8.67 -8.96 2.94
CA SER A 83 -9.62 -7.92 3.33
C SER A 83 -8.96 -6.55 3.55
N ALA A 84 -7.65 -6.50 3.81
CA ALA A 84 -6.91 -5.24 3.87
C ALA A 84 -6.77 -4.56 2.49
N ALA A 85 -6.97 -5.31 1.39
CA ALA A 85 -6.78 -4.79 0.04
C ALA A 85 -7.73 -3.63 -0.28
N THR A 86 -8.96 -3.65 0.21
CA THR A 86 -9.93 -2.57 -0.01
C THR A 86 -9.51 -1.29 0.70
N THR A 87 -9.06 -1.39 1.95
CA THR A 87 -8.53 -0.25 2.73
C THR A 87 -7.27 0.33 2.07
N ILE A 88 -6.33 -0.54 1.67
CA ILE A 88 -5.10 -0.11 1.00
C ILE A 88 -5.39 0.54 -0.35
N ALA A 89 -6.30 -0.04 -1.13
CA ALA A 89 -6.69 0.49 -2.44
C ALA A 89 -7.42 1.83 -2.33
N ALA A 90 -8.32 1.99 -1.36
CA ALA A 90 -9.02 3.24 -1.12
C ALA A 90 -8.03 4.39 -0.87
N LEU A 91 -6.96 4.12 -0.11
CA LEU A 91 -5.88 5.07 0.14
C LEU A 91 -5.08 5.35 -1.14
N ALA A 92 -4.73 4.32 -1.91
CA ALA A 92 -3.96 4.46 -3.16
C ALA A 92 -4.73 5.10 -4.35
N GLY A 93 -5.92 5.67 -4.13
CA GLY A 93 -6.72 6.33 -5.17
C GLY A 93 -7.87 5.49 -5.73
N GLY A 94 -8.30 4.47 -4.99
CA GLY A 94 -9.56 3.74 -5.21
C GLY A 94 -9.48 2.53 -6.14
N ALA A 95 -8.52 2.49 -7.06
CA ALA A 95 -8.35 1.33 -7.93
C ALA A 95 -7.59 0.22 -7.18
N VAL A 96 -8.30 -0.84 -6.78
CA VAL A 96 -7.68 -2.06 -6.26
C VAL A 96 -6.87 -2.69 -7.40
N PRO A 97 -5.54 -2.82 -7.29
CA PRO A 97 -4.76 -3.55 -8.27
C PRO A 97 -5.30 -4.98 -8.39
N ALA A 98 -5.46 -5.46 -9.61
CA ALA A 98 -5.88 -6.82 -9.87
C ALA A 98 -4.91 -7.78 -9.16
N GLY A 99 -5.45 -8.68 -8.34
CA GLY A 99 -4.66 -9.64 -7.57
C GLY A 99 -4.04 -9.08 -6.28
N LEU A 100 -4.28 -7.83 -5.88
CA LEU A 100 -3.81 -7.32 -4.58
C LEU A 100 -4.37 -8.15 -3.42
N ALA A 101 -5.69 -8.39 -3.39
CA ALA A 101 -6.31 -9.19 -2.34
C ALA A 101 -5.72 -10.61 -2.26
N ALA A 102 -5.49 -11.26 -3.40
CA ALA A 102 -4.87 -12.59 -3.45
C ALA A 102 -3.42 -12.56 -2.96
N MET A 103 -2.65 -11.53 -3.32
CA MET A 103 -1.28 -11.33 -2.83
C MET A 103 -1.26 -11.17 -1.31
N LEU A 104 -2.10 -10.28 -0.77
CA LEU A 104 -2.17 -10.04 0.68
C LEU A 104 -2.62 -11.29 1.46
N SER A 105 -3.57 -12.06 0.93
CA SER A 105 -3.94 -13.36 1.50
C SER A 105 -2.79 -14.37 1.49
N GLY A 106 -1.98 -14.38 0.43
CA GLY A 106 -0.78 -15.21 0.34
C GLY A 106 0.27 -14.81 1.38
N MET A 107 0.46 -13.51 1.60
CA MET A 107 1.43 -12.99 2.56
C MET A 107 1.17 -13.49 3.99
N ILE A 108 -0.09 -13.62 4.43
CA ILE A 108 -0.41 -14.19 5.76
C ILE A 108 0.21 -15.59 5.93
N SER A 109 0.21 -16.39 4.87
CA SER A 109 0.73 -17.77 4.90
C SER A 109 2.25 -17.82 5.06
N GLU A 110 2.94 -16.70 4.89
CA GLU A 110 4.41 -16.59 4.98
C GLU A 110 4.90 -16.05 6.33
N ASN A 111 4.02 -15.95 7.34
CA ASN A 111 4.34 -15.47 8.70
C ASN A 111 5.04 -14.09 8.67
N LEU A 112 4.29 -13.07 8.23
CA LEU A 112 4.77 -11.71 8.06
C LEU A 112 5.47 -11.14 9.31
N GLN A 113 6.64 -10.53 9.11
CA GLN A 113 7.34 -9.75 10.12
C GLN A 113 6.67 -8.38 10.23
N THR A 114 5.70 -8.27 11.15
CA THR A 114 4.92 -7.05 11.36
C THR A 114 5.73 -5.90 11.98
N ASP A 115 6.94 -6.17 12.47
CA ASP A 115 7.87 -5.14 12.95
C ASP A 115 8.56 -4.38 11.81
N LYS A 116 8.49 -4.89 10.57
CA LYS A 116 9.13 -4.28 9.40
C LYS A 116 8.12 -3.68 8.44
N GLY A 117 8.56 -2.64 7.74
CA GLY A 117 7.86 -2.18 6.55
C GLY A 117 7.94 -3.23 5.45
N THR A 118 6.88 -3.33 4.65
CA THR A 118 6.83 -4.20 3.47
C THR A 118 6.75 -3.36 2.21
N TYR A 119 7.16 -3.90 1.07
CA TYR A 119 6.89 -3.28 -0.22
C TYR A 119 6.21 -4.28 -1.15
N ILE A 120 5.33 -3.79 -2.02
CA ILE A 120 4.65 -4.57 -3.06
C ILE A 120 4.94 -3.91 -4.40
N ASN A 121 5.45 -4.69 -5.35
CA ASN A 121 5.71 -4.23 -6.71
C ASN A 121 4.52 -4.53 -7.60
N PHE A 122 4.18 -3.56 -8.45
CA PHE A 122 3.11 -3.64 -9.42
C PHE A 122 3.65 -3.38 -10.83
N LYS A 123 2.99 -3.99 -11.79
CA LYS A 123 3.19 -3.71 -13.21
C LYS A 123 1.84 -3.49 -13.87
N SER A 124 1.75 -2.44 -14.65
CA SER A 124 0.63 -2.17 -15.54
C SER A 124 0.71 -3.13 -16.73
N GLN A 125 -0.32 -3.98 -16.87
CA GLN A 125 -0.45 -4.89 -17.99
C GLN A 125 -1.85 -4.78 -18.60
N LYS A 126 -1.97 -5.08 -19.89
CA LYS A 126 -3.27 -5.17 -20.53
C LYS A 126 -3.96 -6.46 -20.11
N ASP A 127 -5.17 -6.35 -19.62
CA ASP A 127 -6.02 -7.51 -19.38
C ASP A 127 -6.60 -8.07 -20.70
N ALA A 128 -7.43 -9.10 -20.59
CA ALA A 128 -8.08 -9.73 -21.74
C ALA A 128 -9.03 -8.78 -22.51
N ALA A 129 -9.48 -7.69 -21.89
CA ALA A 129 -10.30 -6.64 -22.50
C ALA A 129 -9.45 -5.54 -23.15
N GLY A 130 -8.13 -5.57 -22.97
CA GLY A 130 -7.20 -4.56 -23.48
C GLY A 130 -7.06 -3.33 -22.57
N GLU A 131 -7.65 -3.36 -21.37
CA GLU A 131 -7.56 -2.30 -20.36
C GLU A 131 -6.27 -2.45 -19.55
N TYR A 132 -5.61 -1.33 -19.25
CA TYR A 132 -4.42 -1.35 -18.40
C TYR A 132 -4.84 -1.54 -16.95
N VAL A 133 -4.46 -2.69 -16.39
CA VAL A 133 -4.66 -3.02 -14.98
C VAL A 133 -3.30 -3.10 -14.27
N LEU A 134 -3.24 -2.53 -13.07
CA LEU A 134 -2.12 -2.75 -12.16
C LEU A 134 -2.21 -4.17 -11.62
N THR A 135 -1.15 -4.95 -11.79
CA THR A 135 -1.06 -6.31 -11.23
C THR A 135 0.12 -6.41 -10.29
N SER A 136 -0.10 -6.99 -9.13
CA SER A 136 0.96 -7.29 -8.16
C SER A 136 1.91 -8.35 -8.75
N THR A 137 3.21 -8.04 -8.77
CA THR A 137 4.27 -8.90 -9.33
C THR A 137 5.12 -9.58 -8.25
N GLY A 138 5.17 -9.00 -7.05
CA GLY A 138 5.89 -9.56 -5.92
C GLY A 138 5.90 -8.62 -4.73
N TRP A 139 6.43 -9.09 -3.61
CA TRP A 139 6.54 -8.33 -2.37
C TRP A 139 7.82 -8.66 -1.61
N GLY A 140 8.22 -7.81 -0.65
CA GLY A 140 9.36 -8.03 0.22
C GLY A 140 9.36 -7.10 1.44
N TYR A 141 10.43 -7.14 2.24
CA TYR A 141 10.64 -6.22 3.37
C TYR A 141 11.55 -5.05 2.98
N GLN A 142 11.30 -3.90 3.59
CA GLN A 142 12.12 -2.69 3.46
C GLN A 142 13.40 -2.78 4.29
#